data_AF-A0A317H514-F1
#
_entry.id   AF-A0A317H514-F1
#
_cell.length_a   1.000
_cell.length_b   1.000
_cell.length_c   1.000
_cell.angle_alpha   90.00
_cell.angle_beta   90.00
_cell.angle_gamma   90.00
#
_symmetry.space_group_name_H-M   'P 1'
#
loop_
_entity.id
_entity.type
_entity.pdbx_description
1 polymer ?
#
loop_
_entity_poly.entity_id
_entity_poly.type
_entity_poly.pdbx_seq_one_letter_code
_entity_poly.pdbx_strand_id
1 'polypeptide(L)'
;MAEEHSNTDLFEFFQKMWNPTSFPLPGMFTPTMNVEDVEKKIAELQAVENWLKMNLSFLQMTIKTLEMQKSALQTLHESAKASQTTTKP
;
A
#
# COMPACT_ATOMS: atom_id res chain seq x y z
N MET A 1 -1.42 -23.43 29.67
CA MET A 1 -2.65 -23.18 28.88
C MET A 1 -2.37 -21.93 28.07
N ALA A 2 -1.79 -22.10 26.89
CA ALA A 2 -1.35 -21.01 26.03
C ALA A 2 -1.60 -21.42 24.58
N GLU A 3 -1.95 -20.43 23.75
CA GLU A 3 -1.95 -20.47 22.29
C GLU A 3 -3.14 -21.19 21.59
N GLU A 4 -4.36 -20.65 21.72
CA GLU A 4 -5.44 -20.87 20.74
C GLU A 4 -6.35 -19.62 20.58
N HIS A 5 -5.77 -18.40 20.59
CA HIS A 5 -6.54 -17.14 20.58
C HIS A 5 -5.99 -16.07 19.61
N SER A 6 -5.57 -16.44 18.40
CA SER A 6 -5.08 -15.44 17.42
C SER A 6 -5.78 -15.48 16.07
N ASN A 7 -6.11 -16.66 15.55
CA ASN A 7 -6.76 -16.78 14.24
C ASN A 7 -8.30 -16.59 14.32
N THR A 8 -8.92 -17.11 15.39
CA THR A 8 -10.36 -17.01 15.62
C THR A 8 -10.78 -15.57 15.94
N ASP A 9 -10.01 -14.87 16.78
CA ASP A 9 -10.28 -13.47 17.16
C ASP A 9 -10.19 -12.52 15.95
N LEU A 10 -9.23 -12.75 15.04
CA LEU A 10 -9.11 -11.96 13.81
C LEU A 10 -10.26 -12.23 12.83
N PHE A 11 -10.68 -13.48 12.71
CA PHE A 11 -11.81 -13.87 11.86
C PHE A 11 -13.14 -13.34 12.40
N GLU A 12 -13.35 -13.39 13.72
CA GLU A 12 -14.52 -12.82 14.39
C GLU A 12 -14.56 -11.29 14.26
N PHE A 13 -13.42 -10.62 14.37
CA PHE A 13 -13.30 -9.18 14.13
C PHE A 13 -13.70 -8.83 12.68
N PHE A 14 -13.18 -9.57 11.69
CA PHE A 14 -13.51 -9.35 10.29
C PHE A 14 -15.00 -9.64 10.00
N GLN A 15 -15.54 -10.73 10.56
CA GLN A 15 -16.95 -11.09 10.42
C GLN A 15 -17.87 -10.04 11.04
N LYS A 16 -17.51 -9.48 12.20
CA LYS A 16 -18.23 -8.38 12.85
C LYS A 16 -18.20 -7.08 12.05
N MET A 17 -17.11 -6.85 11.31
CA MET A 17 -16.97 -5.70 10.41
C MET A 17 -17.76 -5.87 9.12
N TRP A 18 -17.78 -7.09 8.54
CA TRP A 18 -18.46 -7.38 7.28
C TRP A 18 -19.98 -7.63 7.43
N ASN A 19 -20.44 -8.07 8.61
CA ASN A 19 -21.85 -8.35 8.86
C ASN A 19 -22.45 -7.49 10.00
N PRO A 20 -22.63 -6.16 9.78
CA PRO A 20 -23.09 -5.21 10.79
C PRO A 20 -24.53 -5.45 11.28
N THR A 21 -25.28 -6.34 10.65
CA THR A 21 -26.68 -6.68 11.01
C THR A 21 -26.78 -7.62 12.21
N SER A 22 -25.70 -8.30 12.59
CA SER A 22 -25.69 -9.30 13.69
C SER A 22 -25.65 -8.66 15.08
N PHE A 23 -25.25 -7.39 15.16
CA PHE A 23 -25.22 -6.61 16.39
C PHE A 23 -25.57 -5.17 16.04
N PRO A 24 -26.79 -4.68 16.34
CA PRO A 24 -27.14 -3.30 16.08
C PRO A 24 -26.30 -2.41 16.99
N LEU A 25 -25.19 -1.89 16.46
CA LEU A 25 -24.42 -0.85 17.10
C LEU A 25 -25.23 0.45 16.98
N PRO A 26 -25.65 1.08 18.09
CA PRO A 26 -26.37 2.34 18.04
C PRO A 26 -25.51 3.38 17.32
N GLY A 27 -25.95 3.82 16.13
CA GLY A 27 -25.22 4.76 15.28
C GLY A 27 -24.55 4.16 14.03
N MET A 28 -24.56 2.84 13.83
CA MET A 28 -24.24 2.24 12.53
C MET A 28 -25.50 2.10 11.69
N PHE A 29 -25.55 2.91 10.63
CA PHE A 29 -26.42 2.83 9.45
C PHE A 29 -27.77 2.17 9.69
N THR A 30 -28.76 3.00 10.02
CA THR A 30 -30.13 2.69 9.63
C THR A 30 -30.14 2.36 8.13
N PRO A 31 -30.68 1.21 7.69
CA PRO A 31 -30.73 0.81 6.28
C PRO A 31 -31.80 1.60 5.53
N THR A 32 -31.66 2.91 5.57
CA THR A 32 -32.36 3.89 4.76
C THR A 32 -31.36 4.66 3.89
N MET A 33 -30.18 4.09 3.61
CA MET A 33 -29.24 4.69 2.66
C MET A 33 -29.98 4.85 1.34
N ASN A 34 -30.33 6.08 1.02
CA ASN A 34 -30.78 6.47 -0.29
C ASN A 34 -29.67 6.05 -1.27
N VAL A 35 -30.04 5.50 -2.42
CA VAL A 35 -29.08 5.06 -3.45
C VAL A 35 -28.10 6.20 -3.79
N GLU A 36 -28.59 7.43 -3.76
CA GLU A 36 -27.81 8.66 -3.95
C GLU A 36 -26.65 8.83 -2.95
N ASP A 37 -26.84 8.51 -1.67
CA ASP A 37 -25.77 8.60 -0.66
C ASP A 37 -24.69 7.55 -0.91
N VAL A 38 -25.08 6.36 -1.36
CA VAL A 38 -24.16 5.28 -1.74
C VAL A 38 -23.36 5.69 -2.98
N GLU A 39 -24.01 6.25 -3.99
CA GLU A 39 -23.35 6.76 -5.21
C GLU A 39 -22.34 7.86 -4.88
N LYS A 40 -22.71 8.81 -4.01
CA LYS A 40 -21.78 9.85 -3.54
C LYS A 40 -20.58 9.26 -2.82
N LYS A 41 -20.80 8.29 -1.91
CA LYS A 41 -19.71 7.64 -1.19
C LYS A 41 -18.78 6.86 -2.13
N ILE A 42 -19.33 6.21 -3.15
CA ILE A 42 -18.54 5.54 -4.20
C ILE A 42 -17.66 6.58 -4.92
N ALA A 43 -18.22 7.70 -5.35
CA ALA A 43 -17.46 8.74 -6.05
C ALA A 43 -16.32 9.33 -5.19
N GLU A 44 -16.59 9.59 -3.91
CA GLU A 44 -15.57 10.05 -2.96
C GLU A 44 -14.43 9.03 -2.82
N LEU A 45 -14.75 7.74 -2.65
CA LEU A 45 -13.75 6.68 -2.53
C LEU A 45 -12.96 6.47 -3.82
N GLN A 46 -13.58 6.61 -5.00
CA GLN A 46 -12.87 6.57 -6.28
C GLN A 46 -11.88 7.72 -6.43
N ALA A 47 -12.21 8.93 -5.96
CA ALA A 47 -11.29 10.05 -5.95
C ALA A 47 -10.07 9.77 -5.05
N VAL A 48 -10.30 9.22 -3.87
CA VAL A 48 -9.21 8.78 -2.96
C VAL A 48 -8.36 7.69 -3.61
N GLU A 49 -8.98 6.70 -4.24
CA GLU A 49 -8.27 5.63 -4.95
C GLU A 49 -7.36 6.19 -6.05
N ASN A 50 -7.86 7.11 -6.86
CA ASN A 50 -7.09 7.75 -7.93
C ASN A 50 -5.90 8.55 -7.37
N TRP A 51 -6.08 9.26 -6.25
CA TRP A 51 -4.99 9.96 -5.58
C TRP A 51 -3.92 9.00 -5.05
N LEU A 52 -4.34 7.87 -4.45
CA LEU A 52 -3.41 6.84 -3.98
C LEU A 52 -2.65 6.19 -5.14
N LYS A 53 -3.29 5.91 -6.26
CA LYS A 53 -2.62 5.42 -7.48
C LYS A 53 -1.58 6.39 -8.00
N MET A 54 -1.87 7.69 -7.96
CA MET A 54 -0.90 8.73 -8.33
C MET A 54 0.31 8.74 -7.40
N ASN A 55 0.10 8.65 -6.07
CA ASN A 55 1.18 8.55 -5.09
C ASN A 55 2.05 7.30 -5.33
N LEU A 56 1.42 6.16 -5.58
CA LEU A 56 2.14 4.93 -5.90
C LEU A 56 3.00 5.09 -7.15
N SER A 57 2.45 5.69 -8.20
CA SER A 57 3.16 5.93 -9.47
C SER A 57 4.39 6.83 -9.27
N PHE A 58 4.24 7.89 -8.48
CA PHE A 58 5.34 8.79 -8.14
C PHE A 58 6.44 8.08 -7.34
N LEU A 59 6.06 7.32 -6.30
CA LEU A 59 7.00 6.56 -5.49
C LEU A 59 7.80 5.55 -6.33
N GLN A 60 7.11 4.80 -7.20
CA GLN A 60 7.75 3.86 -8.10
C GLN A 60 8.72 4.54 -9.07
N MET A 61 8.38 5.73 -9.57
CA MET A 61 9.26 6.52 -10.42
C MET A 61 10.52 6.95 -9.67
N THR A 62 10.39 7.49 -8.45
CA THR A 62 11.53 7.88 -7.62
C THR A 62 12.46 6.71 -7.35
N ILE A 63 11.91 5.53 -7.02
CA ILE A 63 12.70 4.32 -6.79
C ILE A 63 13.50 3.95 -8.05
N LYS A 64 12.85 3.87 -9.21
CA LYS A 64 13.51 3.54 -10.48
C LYS A 64 14.63 4.53 -10.83
N THR A 65 14.42 5.83 -10.58
CA THR A 65 15.46 6.85 -10.77
C THR A 65 16.66 6.61 -9.85
N LEU A 66 16.42 6.31 -8.57
CA LEU A 66 17.50 6.00 -7.62
C LEU A 66 18.24 4.72 -7.98
N GLU A 67 17.54 3.68 -8.45
CA GLU A 67 18.14 2.43 -8.93
C GLU A 67 19.06 2.68 -10.14
N MET A 68 18.61 3.52 -11.08
CA MET A 68 19.44 3.93 -12.23
C MET A 68 20.67 4.74 -11.79
N GLN A 69 20.52 5.68 -10.85
CA GLN A 69 21.64 6.43 -10.29
C GLN A 69 22.64 5.51 -9.59
N LYS A 70 22.17 4.54 -8.81
CA LYS A 70 23.02 3.54 -8.15
C LYS A 70 23.81 2.72 -9.17
N SER A 71 23.16 2.21 -10.21
CA SER A 71 23.80 1.43 -11.27
C SER A 71 24.89 2.25 -11.99
N ALA A 72 24.60 3.52 -12.32
CA ALA A 72 25.58 4.42 -12.92
C ALA A 72 26.81 4.62 -12.02
N LEU A 73 26.62 4.83 -10.72
CA LEU A 73 27.73 4.97 -9.76
C LEU A 73 28.56 3.69 -9.63
N GLN A 74 27.94 2.52 -9.67
CA GLN A 74 28.64 1.23 -9.64
C GLN A 74 29.54 1.07 -10.88
N THR A 75 29.03 1.36 -12.07
CA THR A 75 29.81 1.34 -13.31
C THR A 75 31.01 2.30 -13.26
N LEU A 76 30.83 3.52 -12.74
CA LEU A 76 31.91 4.48 -12.58
C LEU A 76 32.99 3.98 -11.60
N HIS A 77 32.58 3.38 -10.49
CA HIS A 77 33.51 2.82 -9.52
C HIS A 77 34.29 1.62 -10.06
N GLU A 78 33.62 0.74 -10.82
CA GLU A 78 34.27 -0.39 -11.51
C GLU A 78 35.27 0.10 -12.56
N SER A 79 34.89 1.10 -13.36
CA SER A 79 35.77 1.74 -14.34
C SER A 79 37.00 2.36 -13.66
N ALA A 80 36.80 3.08 -12.56
CA ALA A 80 37.90 3.68 -11.79
C ALA A 80 38.86 2.63 -11.21
N LYS A 81 38.34 1.49 -10.73
CA LYS A 81 39.17 0.36 -10.29
C LYS A 81 39.95 -0.28 -11.43
N ALA A 82 39.31 -0.49 -12.58
CA ALA A 82 39.96 -1.07 -13.76
C ALA A 82 41.16 -0.21 -14.21
N SER A 83 41.02 1.11 -14.21
CA SER A 83 42.11 2.05 -14.53
C SER A 83 43.29 1.97 -13.56
N GLN A 84 43.07 1.66 -12.27
CA GLN A 84 44.14 1.50 -11.28
C GLN A 84 44.89 0.16 -11.43
N THR A 85 44.20 -0.90 -11.88
CA THR A 85 44.83 -2.20 -12.10
C THR A 85 45.70 -2.26 -13.36
N THR A 86 45.52 -1.34 -14.31
CA THR A 86 46.33 -1.23 -15.54
C THR A 86 47.63 -0.43 -15.37
N THR A 87 47.98 0.01 -14.16
CA THR A 87 49.22 0.74 -13.88
C THR A 87 50.15 -0.07 -12.97
N LYS A 88 50.72 -1.15 -13.49
CA LYS A 88 51.97 -1.71 -12.95
C LYS A 88 52.85 -2.17 -14.13
N PRO A 89 54.13 -1.75 -14.21
CA PRO A 89 55.05 -2.14 -15.28
C PRO A 89 55.44 -3.62 -15.22
#